data_AF-A0A933NSC2-F1
#
_entry.id   AF-A0A933NSC2-F1
#
_cell.length_a   1.000
_cell.length_b   1.000
_cell.length_c   1.000
_cell.angle_alpha   90.00
_cell.angle_beta   90.00
_cell.angle_gamma   90.00
#
_symmetry.space_group_name_H-M   'P 1'
#
loop_
_entity.id
_entity.type
_entity.pdbx_description
1 polymer ?
#
loop_
_entity_poly.entity_id
_entity_poly.type
_entity_poly.pdbx_seq_one_letter_code
_entity_poly.pdbx_strand_id
1 'polypeptide(L)'
;MATVVALVVLFIRQLRPRTLVDAAATMVAVAVLVGHAGFRDNLENLPLNQMMFVMILTLVVWHLLEREWRRWHGPAIIALLLIAVGFKEQGLLIAPLVVAAWWMGAPGAGRWVAAVTVGVAALYLTMRLLNTGSWAVFPQRVGVGFTTLSPEDAMERFGAFLPLIYAYSVGSTVANVLFSEPTAGVFSVVRHISEGRPAPWEINQLLSSVALTGLVSWWGLRSLRRDADGRWSRASRLAIAMVIALAGSAALSFSYTRDRMGGVAVVFYALASFHALRAAAGYASQLSRTKLMAASLGLMLLAGAWQIRAIGTIEIARETASSHRREWIISLQRRRLDFADRPVYLRILETMVEQGTDPSAAHRTQYPRWVVRLLGEQDEQQ
;
A
#
# COMPACT_ATOMS: atom_id res chain seq x y z
N MET A 1 15.77 -3.17 2.47
CA MET A 1 15.79 -3.88 1.18
C MET A 1 15.26 -5.32 1.26
N ALA A 2 15.70 -6.16 2.20
CA ALA A 2 15.26 -7.57 2.27
C ALA A 2 13.72 -7.74 2.30
N THR A 3 13.01 -6.91 3.08
CA THR A 3 11.54 -6.91 3.16
C THR A 3 10.86 -6.59 1.82
N VAL A 4 11.37 -5.60 1.10
CA VAL A 4 10.86 -5.22 -0.23
C VAL A 4 11.02 -6.38 -1.22
N VAL A 5 12.22 -6.98 -1.26
CA VAL A 5 12.50 -8.13 -2.12
C VAL A 5 11.60 -9.32 -1.76
N ALA A 6 11.47 -9.62 -0.46
CA ALA A 6 10.61 -10.71 0.01
C ALA A 6 9.15 -10.50 -0.39
N LEU A 7 8.63 -9.28 -0.26
CA LEU A 7 7.28 -8.92 -0.67
C LEU A 7 7.07 -9.09 -2.18
N VAL A 8 7.98 -8.57 -3.01
CA VAL A 8 7.89 -8.68 -4.48
C VAL A 8 8.01 -10.14 -4.93
N VAL A 9 8.93 -10.91 -4.38
CA VAL A 9 9.10 -12.34 -4.70
C VAL A 9 7.85 -13.14 -4.31
N LEU A 10 7.31 -12.91 -3.11
CA LEU A 10 6.09 -13.56 -2.65
C LEU A 10 4.90 -13.20 -3.55
N PHE A 11 4.78 -11.93 -3.92
CA PHE A 11 3.74 -11.42 -4.81
C PHE A 11 3.80 -12.10 -6.19
N ILE A 12 4.98 -12.11 -6.85
CA ILE A 12 5.17 -12.77 -8.15
C ILE A 12 4.86 -14.29 -8.05
N ARG A 13 5.34 -14.94 -6.98
CA ARG A 13 5.08 -16.37 -6.73
C ARG A 13 3.58 -16.68 -6.61
N GLN A 14 2.79 -15.73 -6.11
CA GLN A 14 1.35 -15.89 -5.98
C GLN A 14 0.59 -15.76 -7.30
N LEU A 15 1.09 -14.92 -8.21
CA LEU A 15 0.52 -14.71 -9.56
C LEU A 15 0.71 -15.93 -10.48
N ARG A 16 1.82 -16.67 -10.33
CA ARG A 16 2.16 -17.89 -11.10
C ARG A 16 1.97 -17.70 -12.63
N PRO A 17 2.73 -16.79 -13.26
CA PRO A 17 2.62 -16.59 -14.71
C PRO A 17 2.97 -17.87 -15.48
N ARG A 18 2.14 -18.25 -16.46
CA ARG A 18 2.35 -19.46 -17.31
C ARG A 18 2.47 -19.14 -18.79
N THR A 19 2.07 -17.93 -19.19
CA THR A 19 2.05 -17.48 -20.58
C THR A 19 2.77 -16.13 -20.70
N LEU A 20 3.11 -15.71 -21.92
CA LEU A 20 3.66 -14.37 -22.17
C LEU A 20 2.71 -13.25 -21.74
N VAL A 21 1.39 -13.45 -21.93
CA VAL A 21 0.36 -12.51 -21.46
C VAL A 21 0.38 -12.43 -19.93
N ASP A 22 0.50 -13.56 -19.23
CA ASP A 22 0.64 -13.55 -17.77
C ASP A 22 1.94 -12.87 -17.33
N ALA A 23 3.05 -13.08 -18.03
CA ALA A 23 4.32 -12.42 -17.72
C ALA A 23 4.21 -10.90 -17.87
N ALA A 24 3.61 -10.41 -18.96
CA ALA A 24 3.35 -8.99 -19.19
C ALA A 24 2.43 -8.40 -18.11
N ALA A 25 1.31 -9.07 -17.80
CA ALA A 25 0.41 -8.65 -16.74
C ALA A 25 1.08 -8.66 -15.37
N THR A 26 2.00 -9.61 -15.11
CA THR A 26 2.79 -9.69 -13.87
C THR A 26 3.74 -8.50 -13.76
N MET A 27 4.43 -8.13 -14.83
CA MET A 27 5.32 -6.95 -14.82
C MET A 27 4.54 -5.66 -14.51
N VAL A 28 3.36 -5.48 -15.10
CA VAL A 28 2.50 -4.33 -14.81
C VAL A 28 1.99 -4.39 -13.37
N ALA A 29 1.54 -5.54 -12.87
CA ALA A 29 1.06 -5.68 -11.50
C ALA A 29 2.15 -5.41 -10.45
N VAL A 30 3.40 -5.77 -10.73
CA VAL A 30 4.56 -5.40 -9.88
C VAL A 30 4.80 -3.89 -9.94
N ALA A 31 4.71 -3.28 -11.12
CA ALA A 31 4.80 -1.83 -11.25
C ALA A 31 3.65 -1.11 -10.53
N VAL A 32 2.45 -1.69 -10.51
CA VAL A 32 1.32 -1.20 -9.70
C VAL A 32 1.65 -1.28 -8.22
N LEU A 33 2.13 -2.42 -7.74
CA LEU A 33 2.51 -2.59 -6.33
C LEU A 33 3.57 -1.56 -5.90
N VAL A 34 4.62 -1.38 -6.70
CA VAL A 34 5.76 -0.50 -6.37
C VAL A 34 5.45 0.98 -6.62
N GLY A 35 4.72 1.30 -7.70
CA GLY A 35 4.38 2.66 -8.11
C GLY A 35 3.18 3.27 -7.40
N HIS A 36 2.53 2.51 -6.51
CA HIS A 36 1.39 3.01 -5.74
C HIS A 36 1.83 3.88 -4.55
N ALA A 37 1.12 4.99 -4.29
CA ALA A 37 1.41 5.92 -3.19
C ALA A 37 1.47 5.22 -1.83
N GLY A 38 0.46 4.42 -1.49
CA GLY A 38 0.49 3.58 -0.28
C GLY A 38 1.70 2.63 -0.14
N PHE A 39 2.38 2.22 -1.21
CA PHE A 39 3.66 1.49 -1.09
C PHE A 39 4.84 2.45 -0.88
N ARG A 40 4.91 3.53 -1.66
CA ARG A 40 5.91 4.60 -1.53
C ARG A 40 5.99 5.14 -0.11
N ASP A 41 4.86 5.48 0.48
CA ASP A 41 4.80 5.99 1.85
C ASP A 41 5.36 5.01 2.89
N ASN A 42 5.25 3.70 2.62
CA ASN A 42 5.82 2.67 3.48
C ASN A 42 7.34 2.52 3.31
N LEU A 43 7.92 3.01 2.20
CA LEU A 43 9.37 3.08 2.00
C LEU A 43 10.00 4.29 2.69
N GLU A 44 9.35 5.46 2.66
CA GLU A 44 9.92 6.72 3.17
C GLU A 44 10.22 6.65 4.68
N ASN A 45 9.45 5.87 5.43
CA ASN A 45 9.59 5.71 6.87
C ASN A 45 10.54 4.56 7.28
N LEU A 46 11.77 4.62 6.74
CA LEU A 46 12.82 3.59 6.87
C LEU A 46 13.10 3.03 8.28
N PRO A 47 12.89 3.73 9.43
CA PRO A 47 13.07 3.09 10.73
C PRO A 47 12.02 2.00 11.04
N LEU A 48 10.88 1.98 10.35
CA LEU A 48 9.74 1.13 10.66
C LEU A 48 9.13 0.49 9.40
N ASN A 49 9.86 -0.41 8.75
CA ASN A 49 9.36 -1.36 7.73
C ASN A 49 8.23 -2.30 8.23
N GLN A 50 7.64 -2.02 9.39
CA GLN A 50 6.61 -2.81 10.06
C GLN A 50 5.37 -3.00 9.19
N MET A 51 4.98 -1.98 8.41
CA MET A 51 3.84 -2.08 7.49
C MET A 51 4.10 -3.04 6.34
N MET A 52 5.31 -3.00 5.75
CA MET A 52 5.68 -3.98 4.71
C MET A 52 5.69 -5.41 5.27
N PHE A 53 6.09 -5.59 6.54
CA PHE A 53 5.93 -6.90 7.19
C PHE A 53 4.46 -7.32 7.26
N VAL A 54 3.54 -6.44 7.66
CA VAL A 54 2.10 -6.74 7.67
C VAL A 54 1.58 -7.07 6.25
N MET A 55 2.06 -6.39 5.21
CA MET A 55 1.74 -6.71 3.81
C MET A 55 2.19 -8.14 3.43
N ILE A 56 3.41 -8.53 3.80
CA ILE A 56 3.95 -9.88 3.58
C ILE A 56 3.11 -10.91 4.35
N LEU A 57 2.87 -10.69 5.64
CA LEU A 57 2.11 -11.62 6.47
C LEU A 57 0.69 -11.81 5.93
N THR A 58 0.04 -10.73 5.51
CA THR A 58 -1.30 -10.78 4.90
C THR A 58 -1.30 -11.57 3.59
N LEU A 59 -0.28 -11.41 2.73
CA LEU A 59 -0.13 -12.25 1.52
C LEU A 59 0.07 -13.72 1.84
N VAL A 60 0.91 -14.04 2.82
CA VAL A 60 1.13 -15.42 3.26
C VAL A 60 -0.18 -16.02 3.75
N VAL A 61 -0.92 -15.30 4.60
CA VAL A 61 -2.23 -15.75 5.09
C VAL A 61 -3.20 -15.98 3.94
N TRP A 62 -3.33 -15.02 3.02
CA TRP A 62 -4.19 -15.18 1.85
C TRP A 62 -3.81 -16.40 1.00
N HIS A 63 -2.52 -16.63 0.78
CA HIS A 63 -2.04 -17.81 0.07
C HIS A 63 -2.34 -19.13 0.80
N LEU A 64 -2.33 -19.14 2.14
CA LEU A 64 -2.77 -20.30 2.93
C LEU A 64 -4.28 -20.51 2.83
N LEU A 65 -5.07 -19.44 2.83
CA LEU A 65 -6.54 -19.50 2.69
C LEU A 65 -6.97 -20.05 1.32
N GLU A 66 -6.24 -19.74 0.26
CA GLU A 66 -6.53 -20.21 -1.10
C GLU A 66 -5.98 -21.62 -1.42
N ARG A 67 -5.21 -22.23 -0.51
CA ARG A 67 -4.67 -23.58 -0.68
C ARG A 67 -5.55 -24.63 -0.03
N GLU A 68 -5.52 -25.84 -0.58
CA GLU A 68 -6.16 -27.02 0.02
C GLU A 68 -5.77 -27.15 1.50
N TRP A 69 -6.78 -27.40 2.34
CA TRP A 69 -6.62 -27.45 3.78
C TRP A 69 -5.55 -28.45 4.23
N ARG A 70 -4.70 -28.01 5.15
CA ARG A 70 -3.79 -28.88 5.92
C ARG A 70 -3.95 -28.56 7.40
N ARG A 71 -3.76 -29.55 8.27
CA ARG A 71 -3.95 -29.40 9.73
C ARG A 71 -3.12 -28.26 10.35
N TRP A 72 -1.97 -27.93 9.76
CA TRP A 72 -1.11 -26.84 10.24
C TRP A 72 -1.51 -25.45 9.74
N HIS A 73 -2.39 -25.32 8.73
CA HIS A 73 -2.79 -24.01 8.18
C HIS A 73 -3.46 -23.14 9.24
N GLY A 74 -4.41 -23.71 10.00
CA GLY A 74 -5.12 -22.99 11.06
C GLY A 74 -4.17 -22.36 12.09
N PRO A 75 -3.35 -23.17 12.80
CA PRO A 75 -2.36 -22.66 13.75
C PRO A 75 -1.41 -21.62 13.13
N ALA A 76 -0.93 -21.83 11.90
CA ALA A 76 -0.06 -20.88 11.22
C ALA A 76 -0.76 -19.54 10.95
N ILE A 77 -2.01 -19.54 10.49
CA ILE A 77 -2.79 -18.31 10.26
C ILE A 77 -2.97 -17.54 11.57
N ILE A 78 -3.30 -18.22 12.67
CA ILE A 78 -3.45 -17.58 13.99
C ILE A 78 -2.12 -16.99 14.47
N ALA A 79 -1.01 -17.72 14.33
CA ALA A 79 0.31 -17.22 14.70
C ALA A 79 0.69 -15.98 13.86
N LEU A 80 0.45 -16.00 12.54
CA LEU A 80 0.72 -14.87 11.66
C LEU A 80 -0.15 -13.66 11.99
N LEU A 81 -1.42 -13.85 12.37
CA LEU A 81 -2.30 -12.79 12.88
C LEU A 81 -1.71 -12.16 14.14
N LEU A 82 -1.34 -12.97 15.14
CA LEU A 82 -0.79 -12.47 16.41
C LEU A 82 0.50 -11.68 16.20
N ILE A 83 1.39 -12.18 15.33
CA ILE A 83 2.62 -11.47 14.94
C ILE A 83 2.26 -10.14 14.27
N ALA A 84 1.35 -10.14 13.28
CA ALA A 84 0.97 -8.94 12.54
C ALA A 84 0.36 -7.88 13.46
N VAL A 85 -0.56 -8.27 14.35
CA VAL A 85 -1.18 -7.39 15.35
C VAL A 85 -0.14 -6.84 16.33
N GLY A 86 0.84 -7.66 16.72
CA GLY A 86 1.94 -7.23 17.59
C GLY A 86 2.86 -6.18 16.94
N PHE A 87 3.05 -6.24 15.62
CA PHE A 87 3.77 -5.19 14.89
C PHE A 87 2.94 -3.91 14.79
N LYS A 88 1.68 -4.04 14.34
CA LYS A 88 0.79 -2.91 14.12
C LYS A 88 -0.69 -3.33 14.09
N GLU A 89 -1.56 -2.37 14.42
CA GLU A 89 -3.03 -2.50 14.34
C GLU A 89 -3.54 -2.93 12.95
N GLN A 90 -2.82 -2.62 11.87
CA GLN A 90 -3.16 -3.07 10.50
C GLN A 90 -3.15 -4.59 10.36
N GLY A 91 -2.47 -5.32 11.25
CA GLY A 91 -2.55 -6.79 11.32
C GLY A 91 -3.96 -7.30 11.59
N LEU A 92 -4.84 -6.49 12.20
CA LEU A 92 -6.26 -6.84 12.38
C LEU A 92 -7.00 -7.06 11.07
N LEU A 93 -6.50 -6.55 9.94
CA LEU A 93 -7.10 -6.76 8.62
C LEU A 93 -7.13 -8.24 8.21
N ILE A 94 -6.23 -9.06 8.76
CA ILE A 94 -6.25 -10.50 8.55
C ILE A 94 -7.58 -11.10 9.02
N ALA A 95 -8.19 -10.57 10.09
CA ALA A 95 -9.44 -11.10 10.62
C ALA A 95 -10.63 -11.06 9.65
N PRO A 96 -11.04 -9.89 9.12
CA PRO A 96 -12.11 -9.84 8.14
C PRO A 96 -11.76 -10.58 6.83
N LEU A 97 -10.48 -10.66 6.44
CA LEU A 97 -10.06 -11.47 5.29
C LEU A 97 -10.29 -12.97 5.50
N VAL A 98 -9.95 -13.51 6.67
CA VAL A 98 -10.20 -14.92 7.03
C VAL A 98 -11.70 -15.20 7.07
N VAL A 99 -12.50 -14.29 7.65
CA VAL A 99 -13.96 -14.42 7.70
C VAL A 99 -14.57 -14.41 6.29
N ALA A 100 -14.14 -13.49 5.43
CA ALA A 100 -14.59 -13.43 4.04
C ALA A 100 -14.20 -14.70 3.27
N ALA A 101 -12.96 -15.17 3.42
CA ALA A 101 -12.50 -16.41 2.81
C ALA A 101 -13.33 -17.62 3.28
N TRP A 102 -13.63 -17.72 4.57
CA TRP A 102 -14.49 -18.76 5.13
C TRP A 102 -15.91 -18.69 4.56
N TRP A 103 -16.51 -17.50 4.52
CA TRP A 103 -17.85 -17.27 3.97
C TRP A 103 -17.95 -17.67 2.49
N MET A 104 -16.89 -17.42 1.72
CA MET A 104 -16.81 -17.81 0.30
C MET A 104 -16.37 -19.26 0.08
N GLY A 105 -16.20 -20.05 1.14
CA GLY A 105 -15.80 -21.45 1.05
C GLY A 105 -14.37 -21.66 0.52
N ALA A 106 -13.44 -20.76 0.83
CA ALA A 106 -12.04 -20.91 0.46
C ALA A 106 -11.47 -22.20 1.08
N PRO A 107 -10.67 -23.00 0.35
CA PRO A 107 -10.28 -24.34 0.80
C PRO A 107 -9.49 -24.34 2.11
N GLY A 108 -8.72 -23.29 2.37
CA GLY A 108 -7.90 -23.14 3.56
C GLY A 108 -8.61 -22.48 4.74
N ALA A 109 -9.89 -22.12 4.62
CA ALA A 109 -10.62 -21.33 5.60
C ALA A 109 -11.66 -22.18 6.37
N GLY A 110 -11.24 -22.78 7.49
CA GLY A 110 -12.15 -23.53 8.37
C GLY A 110 -12.97 -22.65 9.31
N ARG A 111 -14.17 -23.11 9.71
CA ARG A 111 -15.05 -22.44 10.71
C ARG A 111 -14.31 -22.08 12.00
N TRP A 112 -13.52 -23.02 12.51
CA TRP A 112 -12.73 -22.82 13.72
C TRP A 112 -11.68 -21.71 13.55
N VAL A 113 -11.00 -21.66 12.41
CA VAL A 113 -9.98 -20.62 12.14
C VAL A 113 -10.65 -19.26 12.13
N ALA A 114 -11.79 -19.11 11.45
CA ALA A 114 -12.55 -17.87 11.43
C ALA A 114 -12.99 -17.45 12.83
N ALA A 115 -13.57 -18.37 13.61
CA ALA A 115 -14.01 -18.09 14.99
C ALA A 115 -12.87 -17.63 15.90
N VAL A 116 -11.73 -18.34 15.89
CA VAL A 116 -10.55 -17.97 16.70
C VAL A 116 -9.96 -16.65 16.25
N THR A 117 -9.86 -16.41 14.94
CA THR A 117 -9.34 -15.15 14.39
C THR A 117 -10.20 -13.97 14.81
N VAL A 118 -11.54 -14.11 14.77
CA VAL A 118 -12.48 -13.10 15.28
C VAL A 118 -12.33 -12.91 16.78
N GLY A 119 -12.22 -13.99 17.55
CA GLY A 119 -12.00 -13.94 19.00
C GLY A 119 -10.72 -13.19 19.38
N VAL A 120 -9.61 -13.45 18.68
CA VAL A 120 -8.34 -12.73 18.88
C VAL A 120 -8.48 -11.25 18.53
N ALA A 121 -9.11 -10.92 17.41
CA ALA A 121 -9.35 -9.53 17.01
C ALA A 121 -10.24 -8.79 18.03
N ALA A 122 -11.32 -9.41 18.48
CA ALA A 122 -12.22 -8.85 19.50
C ALA A 122 -11.50 -8.67 20.84
N LEU A 123 -10.72 -9.66 21.29
CA LEU A 123 -9.92 -9.55 22.51
C LEU A 123 -8.91 -8.40 22.44
N TYR A 124 -8.20 -8.28 21.33
CA TYR A 124 -7.26 -7.17 21.11
C TYR A 124 -7.97 -5.82 21.15
N LEU A 125 -9.09 -5.67 20.44
CA LEU A 125 -9.87 -4.42 20.42
C LEU A 125 -10.39 -4.06 21.80
N THR A 126 -10.93 -5.03 22.56
CA THR A 126 -11.36 -4.82 23.94
C THR A 126 -10.20 -4.37 24.82
N MET A 127 -9.05 -5.06 24.78
CA MET A 127 -7.85 -4.66 25.50
C MET A 127 -7.38 -3.26 25.10
N ARG A 128 -7.47 -2.93 23.81
CA ARG A 128 -7.09 -1.62 23.28
C ARG A 128 -8.00 -0.51 23.82
N LEU A 129 -9.31 -0.73 23.79
CA LEU A 129 -10.35 0.21 24.24
C LEU A 129 -10.35 0.42 25.75
N LEU A 130 -10.04 -0.61 26.54
CA LEU A 130 -9.93 -0.49 28.00
C LEU A 130 -8.69 0.30 28.44
N ASN A 131 -7.65 0.39 27.61
CA ASN A 131 -6.39 1.07 27.92
C ASN A 131 -6.26 2.47 27.25
N THR A 132 -7.35 3.04 26.72
CA THR A 132 -7.31 4.28 25.90
C THR A 132 -7.32 5.60 26.66
N GLY A 133 -7.28 5.58 28.00
CA GLY A 133 -7.64 6.72 28.88
C GLY A 133 -6.87 8.04 28.74
N SER A 134 -5.96 8.21 27.79
CA SER A 134 -5.14 9.44 27.64
C SER A 134 -4.75 9.80 26.21
N TRP A 135 -5.40 9.24 25.19
CA TRP A 135 -4.94 9.44 23.83
C TRP A 135 -5.43 10.76 23.25
N ALA A 136 -4.49 11.55 22.74
CA ALA A 136 -4.82 12.69 21.90
C ALA A 136 -5.60 12.19 20.68
N VAL A 137 -6.77 12.78 20.44
CA VAL A 137 -7.62 12.45 19.28
C VAL A 137 -6.88 12.73 17.96
N PHE A 138 -6.08 13.79 17.95
CA PHE A 138 -5.19 14.13 16.83
C PHE A 138 -3.74 14.20 17.34
N PRO A 139 -2.97 13.11 17.27
CA PRO A 139 -1.58 13.12 17.73
C PRO A 139 -0.63 13.82 16.74
N GLN A 140 -1.09 14.14 15.52
CA GLN A 140 -0.28 14.64 14.41
C GLN A 140 -1.09 15.56 13.49
N ARG A 141 -0.40 16.23 12.56
CA ARG A 141 -1.05 17.01 11.50
C ARG A 141 -1.98 16.13 10.67
N VAL A 142 -3.12 16.69 10.28
CA VAL A 142 -4.18 15.99 9.54
C VAL A 142 -4.40 16.71 8.21
N GLY A 143 -4.27 16.01 7.09
CA GLY A 143 -4.70 16.54 5.79
C GLY A 143 -6.21 16.54 5.66
N VAL A 144 -6.80 17.68 5.26
CA VAL A 144 -8.23 17.83 4.99
C VAL A 144 -8.43 18.77 3.80
N GLY A 145 -9.18 18.31 2.79
CA GLY A 145 -9.41 19.05 1.56
C GLY A 145 -8.10 19.40 0.87
N PHE A 146 -7.78 20.69 0.86
CA PHE A 146 -6.60 21.24 0.16
C PHE A 146 -5.48 21.69 1.10
N THR A 147 -5.61 21.46 2.41
CA THR A 147 -4.66 21.95 3.42
C THR A 147 -4.34 20.88 4.45
N THR A 148 -3.29 21.12 5.23
CA THR A 148 -2.95 20.34 6.42
C THR A 148 -3.25 21.17 7.65
N LEU A 149 -3.88 20.59 8.66
CA LEU A 149 -4.19 21.22 9.94
C LEU A 149 -3.20 20.77 11.01
N SER A 150 -2.86 21.66 11.95
CA SER A 150 -2.18 21.25 13.17
C SER A 150 -3.10 20.40 14.06
N PRO A 151 -2.57 19.63 15.02
CA PRO A 151 -3.38 18.94 16.02
C PRO A 151 -4.41 19.84 16.73
N GLU A 152 -3.99 21.07 17.07
CA GLU A 152 -4.81 22.06 17.77
C GLU A 152 -5.94 22.57 16.86
N ASP A 153 -5.62 22.95 15.62
CA ASP A 153 -6.61 23.38 14.63
C ASP A 153 -7.62 22.28 14.30
N ALA A 154 -7.14 21.02 14.20
CA ALA A 154 -8.00 19.88 13.96
C ALA A 154 -8.94 19.62 15.14
N MET A 155 -8.44 19.76 16.38
CA MET A 155 -9.26 19.66 17.58
C MET A 155 -10.30 20.79 17.66
N GLU A 156 -9.92 22.02 17.35
CA GLU A 156 -10.84 23.16 17.35
C GLU A 156 -11.96 22.97 16.32
N ARG A 157 -11.63 22.51 15.11
CA ARG A 157 -12.60 22.36 14.01
C ARG A 157 -13.46 21.11 14.12
N PHE A 158 -12.88 19.98 14.52
CA PHE A 158 -13.55 18.67 14.48
C PHE A 158 -13.80 18.04 15.84
N GLY A 159 -13.31 18.62 16.94
CA GLY A 159 -13.45 18.07 18.29
C GLY A 159 -14.91 17.86 18.71
N ALA A 160 -15.81 18.73 18.25
CA ALA A 160 -17.26 18.59 18.48
C ALA A 160 -17.91 17.49 17.62
N PHE A 161 -17.30 17.08 16.50
CA PHE A 161 -17.90 16.15 15.55
C PHE A 161 -16.88 15.21 14.88
N LEU A 162 -16.24 14.37 15.70
CA LEU A 162 -15.28 13.36 15.26
C LEU A 162 -15.75 12.40 14.16
N PRO A 163 -17.04 11.98 14.10
CA PRO A 163 -17.50 11.10 13.04
C PRO A 163 -17.26 11.66 11.62
N LEU A 164 -17.28 12.98 11.44
CA LEU A 164 -17.04 13.60 10.14
C LEU A 164 -15.59 13.44 9.67
N ILE A 165 -14.62 13.71 10.55
CA ILE A 165 -13.21 13.54 10.18
C ILE A 165 -12.88 12.06 9.98
N TYR A 166 -13.52 11.14 10.72
CA TYR A 166 -13.37 9.71 10.48
C TYR A 166 -13.94 9.28 9.14
N ALA A 167 -15.14 9.76 8.77
CA ALA A 167 -15.71 9.52 7.44
C ALA A 167 -14.81 10.09 6.33
N TYR A 168 -14.23 11.26 6.54
CA TYR A 168 -13.26 11.86 5.63
C TYR A 168 -12.00 11.00 5.49
N SER A 169 -11.41 10.53 6.59
CA SER A 169 -10.22 9.66 6.58
C SER A 169 -10.49 8.33 5.86
N VAL A 170 -11.65 7.73 6.12
CA VAL A 170 -12.11 6.51 5.44
C VAL A 170 -12.21 6.75 3.93
N GLY A 171 -12.95 7.80 3.53
CA GLY A 171 -13.14 8.16 2.12
C GLY A 171 -11.82 8.49 1.42
N SER A 172 -10.95 9.26 2.09
CA SER A 172 -9.62 9.63 1.61
C SER A 172 -8.73 8.41 1.41
N THR A 173 -8.76 7.44 2.33
CA THR A 173 -7.99 6.20 2.20
C THR A 173 -8.48 5.36 1.03
N VAL A 174 -9.81 5.23 0.86
CA VAL A 174 -10.40 4.53 -0.28
C VAL A 174 -10.02 5.20 -1.59
N ALA A 175 -10.15 6.53 -1.66
CA ALA A 175 -9.80 7.30 -2.83
C ALA A 175 -8.29 7.22 -3.13
N ASN A 176 -7.42 7.26 -2.12
CA ASN A 176 -5.98 7.07 -2.31
C ASN A 176 -5.66 5.70 -2.92
N VAL A 177 -6.26 4.62 -2.44
CA VAL A 177 -5.99 3.28 -3.00
C VAL A 177 -6.51 3.12 -4.43
N LEU A 178 -7.64 3.75 -4.77
CA LEU A 178 -8.27 3.58 -6.09
C LEU A 178 -7.79 4.60 -7.13
N PHE A 179 -7.50 5.82 -6.71
CA PHE A 179 -7.21 6.95 -7.59
C PHE A 179 -5.83 7.55 -7.33
N SER A 180 -5.12 7.08 -6.29
CA SER A 180 -3.85 7.65 -5.83
C SER A 180 -3.96 9.11 -5.40
N GLU A 181 -5.15 9.52 -4.98
CA GLU A 181 -5.46 10.83 -4.43
C GLU A 181 -6.69 10.71 -3.50
N PRO A 182 -6.76 11.43 -2.35
CA PRO A 182 -5.78 12.38 -1.81
C PRO A 182 -4.49 11.71 -1.32
N THR A 183 -3.39 12.46 -1.26
CA THR A 183 -2.13 12.02 -0.65
C THR A 183 -2.03 12.66 0.74
N ALA A 184 -1.80 11.86 1.78
CA ALA A 184 -1.86 12.26 3.19
C ALA A 184 -3.15 13.00 3.57
N GLY A 185 -4.28 12.66 2.92
CA GLY A 185 -5.56 13.33 3.11
C GLY A 185 -5.67 14.72 2.45
N VAL A 186 -4.73 15.12 1.58
CA VAL A 186 -4.79 16.37 0.81
C VAL A 186 -4.99 16.10 -0.69
N PHE A 187 -5.95 16.79 -1.30
CA PHE A 187 -6.29 16.75 -2.73
C PHE A 187 -5.40 17.70 -3.54
N SER A 188 -4.09 17.44 -3.57
CA SER A 188 -3.12 18.32 -4.23
C SER A 188 -3.30 18.35 -5.75
N VAL A 189 -3.60 17.22 -6.38
CA VAL A 189 -3.74 17.12 -7.84
C VAL A 189 -5.00 17.85 -8.29
N VAL A 190 -6.13 17.63 -7.61
CA VAL A 190 -7.37 18.37 -7.87
C VAL A 190 -7.14 19.88 -7.72
N ARG A 191 -6.43 20.31 -6.67
CA ARG A 191 -6.09 21.72 -6.47
C ARG A 191 -5.28 22.26 -7.65
N HIS A 192 -4.18 21.62 -8.03
CA HIS A 192 -3.33 22.10 -9.12
C HIS A 192 -4.04 22.08 -10.49
N ILE A 193 -4.93 21.11 -10.73
CA ILE A 193 -5.81 21.11 -11.91
C ILE A 193 -6.74 22.33 -11.88
N SER A 194 -7.38 22.59 -10.74
CA SER A 194 -8.30 23.73 -10.59
C SER A 194 -7.63 25.09 -10.75
N GLU A 195 -6.35 25.18 -10.41
CA GLU A 195 -5.50 26.37 -10.59
C GLU A 195 -4.91 26.48 -12.00
N GLY A 196 -5.18 25.52 -12.89
CA GLY A 196 -4.64 25.48 -14.25
C GLY A 196 -3.14 25.20 -14.31
N ARG A 197 -2.56 24.60 -13.27
CA ARG A 197 -1.13 24.31 -13.12
C ARG A 197 -0.82 22.84 -12.79
N PRO A 198 -1.46 21.84 -13.43
CA PRO A 198 -1.18 20.44 -13.13
C PRO A 198 0.24 20.06 -13.55
N ALA A 199 0.97 19.37 -12.69
CA ALA A 199 2.26 18.80 -13.05
C ALA A 199 2.08 17.52 -13.91
N PRO A 200 3.01 17.21 -14.84
CA PRO A 200 2.87 16.04 -15.72
C PRO A 200 2.72 14.71 -14.96
N TRP A 201 3.44 14.54 -13.86
CA TRP A 201 3.37 13.34 -13.02
C TRP A 201 2.01 13.18 -12.34
N GLU A 202 1.34 14.29 -11.99
CA GLU A 202 0.01 14.28 -11.37
C GLU A 202 -1.05 13.80 -12.35
N ILE A 203 -0.97 14.28 -13.60
CA ILE A 203 -1.84 13.83 -14.70
C ILE A 203 -1.62 12.33 -14.94
N ASN A 204 -0.36 11.89 -15.01
CA ASN A 204 -0.03 10.48 -15.17
C ASN A 204 -0.61 9.64 -14.01
N GLN A 205 -0.45 10.08 -12.77
CA GLN A 205 -0.96 9.40 -11.58
C GLN A 205 -2.47 9.27 -11.60
N LEU A 206 -3.20 10.37 -11.83
CA LEU A 206 -4.66 10.37 -11.85
C LEU A 206 -5.21 9.52 -13.00
N LEU A 207 -4.74 9.73 -14.24
CA LEU A 207 -5.25 9.01 -15.41
C LEU A 207 -4.94 7.51 -15.35
N SER A 208 -3.72 7.13 -14.94
CA SER A 208 -3.34 5.72 -14.83
C SER A 208 -4.11 4.99 -13.72
N SER A 209 -4.39 5.65 -12.60
CA SER A 209 -5.20 5.07 -11.52
C SER A 209 -6.68 4.95 -11.91
N VAL A 210 -7.27 5.98 -12.52
CA VAL A 210 -8.66 5.93 -13.01
C VAL A 210 -8.85 4.81 -14.02
N ALA A 211 -7.94 4.71 -15.01
CA ALA A 211 -7.99 3.66 -16.03
C ALA A 211 -7.84 2.26 -15.41
N LEU A 212 -6.87 2.07 -14.50
CA LEU A 212 -6.66 0.78 -13.87
C LEU A 212 -7.81 0.38 -12.95
N THR A 213 -8.34 1.31 -12.16
CA THR A 213 -9.50 1.08 -11.29
C THR A 213 -10.72 0.72 -12.10
N GLY A 214 -10.98 1.40 -13.22
CA GLY A 214 -12.05 1.01 -14.15
C GLY A 214 -11.88 -0.43 -14.64
N LEU A 215 -10.66 -0.84 -14.98
CA LEU A 215 -10.35 -2.21 -15.41
C LEU A 215 -10.55 -3.25 -14.30
N VAL A 216 -10.08 -2.94 -13.08
CA VAL A 216 -10.24 -3.80 -11.90
C VAL A 216 -11.71 -3.94 -11.52
N SER A 217 -12.48 -2.85 -11.51
CA SER A 217 -13.92 -2.87 -11.26
C SER A 217 -14.67 -3.66 -12.33
N TRP A 218 -14.36 -3.46 -13.62
CA TRP A 218 -14.95 -4.22 -14.72
C TRP A 218 -14.70 -5.72 -14.56
N TRP A 219 -13.44 -6.11 -14.29
CA TRP A 219 -13.07 -7.51 -14.08
C TRP A 219 -13.76 -8.09 -12.84
N GLY A 220 -13.72 -7.37 -11.71
CA GLY A 220 -14.31 -7.79 -10.45
C GLY A 220 -15.81 -8.04 -10.59
N LEU A 221 -16.56 -7.06 -11.12
CA LEU A 221 -17.99 -7.21 -11.37
C LEU A 221 -18.32 -8.38 -12.31
N ARG A 222 -17.53 -8.55 -13.38
CA ARG A 222 -17.71 -9.68 -14.31
C ARG A 222 -17.42 -11.02 -13.63
N SER A 223 -16.43 -11.09 -12.74
CA SER A 223 -16.13 -12.30 -11.96
C SER A 223 -17.28 -12.65 -11.02
N LEU A 224 -17.75 -11.66 -10.25
CA LEU A 224 -18.87 -11.83 -9.30
C LEU A 224 -20.15 -12.30 -10.01
N ARG A 225 -20.47 -11.72 -11.17
CA ARG A 225 -21.66 -12.11 -11.96
C ARG A 225 -21.59 -13.54 -12.49
N ARG A 226 -20.40 -14.05 -12.83
CA ARG A 226 -20.23 -15.42 -13.34
C ARG A 226 -20.44 -16.49 -12.27
N ASP A 227 -20.17 -16.14 -11.02
CA ASP A 227 -20.24 -17.09 -9.89
C ASP A 227 -21.52 -16.94 -9.07
N ALA A 228 -22.49 -16.16 -9.56
CA ALA A 228 -23.78 -15.96 -8.90
C ALA A 228 -24.54 -17.28 -8.68
N ASP A 229 -24.28 -18.30 -9.50
CA ASP A 229 -24.96 -19.59 -9.50
C ASP A 229 -24.36 -20.63 -8.52
N GLY A 230 -23.47 -20.22 -7.62
CA GLY A 230 -23.34 -20.90 -6.32
C GLY A 230 -21.95 -21.29 -5.84
N ARG A 231 -20.91 -21.35 -6.68
CA ARG A 231 -19.52 -21.61 -6.22
C ARG A 231 -18.61 -20.44 -6.56
N TRP A 232 -18.12 -19.76 -5.52
CA TRP A 232 -17.13 -18.70 -5.65
C TRP A 232 -15.84 -19.23 -6.29
N SER A 233 -15.46 -18.69 -7.44
CA SER A 233 -14.16 -18.94 -8.05
C SER A 233 -13.06 -18.21 -7.27
N ARG A 234 -11.80 -18.61 -7.48
CA ARG A 234 -10.63 -17.92 -6.93
C ARG A 234 -10.57 -16.44 -7.35
N ALA A 235 -11.05 -16.12 -8.56
CA ALA A 235 -11.10 -14.75 -9.06
C ALA A 235 -12.10 -13.90 -8.26
N SER A 236 -13.30 -14.42 -8.02
CA SER A 236 -14.33 -13.73 -7.23
C SER A 236 -13.92 -13.59 -5.77
N ARG A 237 -13.30 -14.63 -5.19
CA ARG A 237 -12.73 -14.54 -3.84
C ARG A 237 -11.69 -13.43 -3.73
N LEU A 238 -10.80 -13.31 -4.71
CA LEU A 238 -9.82 -12.22 -4.73
C LEU A 238 -10.49 -10.84 -4.88
N ALA A 239 -11.52 -10.71 -5.71
CA ALA A 239 -12.26 -9.46 -5.87
C ALA A 239 -12.92 -9.02 -4.54
N ILE A 240 -13.57 -9.94 -3.82
CA ILE A 240 -14.11 -9.67 -2.49
C ILE A 240 -12.99 -9.38 -1.48
N ALA A 241 -11.90 -10.13 -1.50
CA ALA A 241 -10.76 -9.88 -0.61
C ALA A 241 -10.15 -8.49 -0.82
N MET A 242 -10.08 -8.00 -2.05
CA MET A 242 -9.67 -6.62 -2.34
C MET A 242 -10.64 -5.60 -1.71
N VAL A 243 -11.96 -5.79 -1.87
CA VAL A 243 -12.97 -4.90 -1.27
C VAL A 243 -12.88 -4.93 0.27
N ILE A 244 -12.71 -6.10 0.87
CA ILE A 244 -12.55 -6.25 2.33
C ILE A 244 -11.24 -5.63 2.81
N ALA A 245 -10.14 -5.84 2.09
CA ALA A 245 -8.86 -5.22 2.41
C ALA A 245 -8.95 -3.70 2.35
N LEU A 246 -9.61 -3.16 1.32
CA LEU A 246 -9.87 -1.73 1.15
C LEU A 246 -10.74 -1.17 2.28
N ALA A 247 -11.87 -1.81 2.56
CA ALA A 247 -12.80 -1.38 3.62
C ALA A 247 -12.15 -1.44 5.01
N GLY A 248 -11.41 -2.51 5.31
CA GLY A 248 -10.74 -2.65 6.59
C GLY A 248 -9.53 -1.72 6.74
N SER A 249 -8.73 -1.52 5.69
CA SER A 249 -7.67 -0.49 5.69
C SER A 249 -8.26 0.90 5.94
N ALA A 250 -9.37 1.24 5.26
CA ALA A 250 -10.04 2.52 5.44
C ALA A 250 -10.62 2.66 6.86
N ALA A 251 -11.27 1.62 7.39
CA ALA A 251 -11.81 1.61 8.75
C ALA A 251 -10.70 1.78 9.81
N LEU A 252 -9.52 1.17 9.61
CA LEU A 252 -8.36 1.32 10.51
C LEU A 252 -7.63 2.66 10.34
N SER A 253 -8.02 3.49 9.38
CA SER A 253 -7.45 4.83 9.14
C SER A 253 -8.17 5.93 9.92
N PHE A 254 -9.16 5.59 10.75
CA PHE A 254 -9.99 6.58 11.45
C PHE A 254 -9.16 7.58 12.28
N SER A 255 -8.13 7.12 13.00
CA SER A 255 -7.28 7.99 13.83
C SER A 255 -6.14 8.69 13.08
N TYR A 256 -5.90 8.36 11.81
CA TYR A 256 -4.75 8.87 11.05
C TYR A 256 -5.08 8.98 9.55
N THR A 257 -5.09 10.19 8.99
CA THR A 257 -5.00 10.39 7.54
C THR A 257 -3.59 10.07 7.06
N ARG A 258 -3.27 8.79 6.90
CA ARG A 258 -2.00 8.32 6.35
C ARG A 258 -2.25 7.32 5.23
N ASP A 259 -1.69 7.58 4.06
CA ASP A 259 -1.80 6.67 2.91
C ASP A 259 -1.16 5.29 3.20
N ARG A 260 -0.26 5.26 4.20
CA ARG A 260 0.32 4.03 4.77
C ARG A 260 -0.70 2.98 5.17
N MET A 261 -1.86 3.39 5.67
CA MET A 261 -2.90 2.47 6.10
C MET A 261 -3.51 1.70 4.93
N GLY A 262 -3.51 2.30 3.74
CA GLY A 262 -3.91 1.67 2.49
C GLY A 262 -2.95 0.59 2.00
N GLY A 263 -1.72 0.50 2.56
CA GLY A 263 -0.67 -0.39 2.07
C GLY A 263 -1.09 -1.85 1.93
N VAL A 264 -1.87 -2.41 2.87
CA VAL A 264 -2.33 -3.80 2.75
C VAL A 264 -3.37 -3.95 1.63
N ALA A 265 -4.28 -3.00 1.47
CA ALA A 265 -5.23 -2.97 0.36
C ALA A 265 -4.55 -2.85 -1.01
N VAL A 266 -3.45 -2.08 -1.10
CA VAL A 266 -2.63 -1.94 -2.32
C VAL A 266 -2.14 -3.30 -2.82
N VAL A 267 -1.80 -4.22 -1.92
CA VAL A 267 -1.36 -5.57 -2.32
C VAL A 267 -2.47 -6.31 -3.06
N PHE A 268 -3.69 -6.29 -2.52
CA PHE A 268 -4.84 -6.93 -3.16
C PHE A 268 -5.27 -6.20 -4.42
N TYR A 269 -5.17 -4.88 -4.46
CA TYR A 269 -5.38 -4.08 -5.67
C TYR A 269 -4.40 -4.47 -6.78
N ALA A 270 -3.11 -4.63 -6.44
CA ALA A 270 -2.10 -5.10 -7.39
C ALA A 270 -2.37 -6.54 -7.85
N LEU A 271 -2.78 -7.46 -6.96
CA LEU A 271 -3.20 -8.82 -7.37
C LEU A 271 -4.42 -8.79 -8.31
N ALA A 272 -5.42 -7.96 -7.99
CA ALA A 272 -6.60 -7.78 -8.83
C ALA A 272 -6.24 -7.18 -10.20
N SER A 273 -5.27 -6.25 -10.24
CA SER A 273 -4.78 -5.64 -11.47
C SER A 273 -4.21 -6.67 -12.45
N PHE A 274 -3.45 -7.67 -11.97
CA PHE A 274 -2.95 -8.77 -12.80
C PHE A 274 -4.10 -9.52 -13.49
N HIS A 275 -5.13 -9.90 -12.73
CA HIS A 275 -6.26 -10.64 -13.28
C HIS A 275 -7.11 -9.78 -14.22
N ALA A 276 -7.27 -8.49 -13.92
CA ALA A 276 -7.97 -7.54 -14.76
C ALA A 276 -7.26 -7.35 -16.11
N LEU A 277 -5.94 -7.14 -16.09
CA LEU A 277 -5.12 -6.98 -17.30
C LEU A 277 -5.12 -8.25 -18.16
N ARG A 278 -4.98 -9.43 -17.54
CA ARG A 278 -5.10 -10.71 -18.24
C ARG A 278 -6.47 -10.88 -18.89
N ALA A 279 -7.55 -10.55 -18.17
CA ALA A 279 -8.91 -10.64 -18.70
C ALA A 279 -9.15 -9.64 -19.85
N ALA A 280 -8.60 -8.43 -19.73
CA ALA A 280 -8.68 -7.40 -20.76
C ALA A 280 -7.93 -7.81 -22.03
N ALA A 281 -6.72 -8.36 -21.90
CA ALA A 281 -5.95 -8.89 -23.03
C ALA A 281 -6.68 -10.04 -23.74
N GLY A 282 -7.25 -10.98 -22.97
CA GLY A 282 -8.04 -12.09 -23.53
C GLY A 282 -9.35 -11.65 -24.18
N TYR A 283 -9.96 -10.55 -23.70
CA TYR A 283 -11.12 -9.96 -24.35
C TYR A 283 -10.73 -9.22 -25.64
N ALA A 284 -9.63 -8.46 -25.61
CA ALA A 284 -9.11 -7.73 -26.76
C ALA A 284 -8.79 -8.66 -27.95
N SER A 285 -8.27 -9.86 -27.70
CA SER A 285 -7.96 -10.84 -28.75
C SER A 285 -9.19 -11.38 -29.50
N GLN A 286 -10.40 -11.15 -28.98
CA GLN A 286 -11.66 -11.54 -29.62
C GLN A 286 -12.29 -10.40 -30.43
N LEU A 287 -11.71 -9.19 -30.40
CA LEU A 287 -12.22 -8.03 -31.11
C LEU A 287 -11.73 -7.97 -32.56
N SER A 288 -12.34 -7.10 -33.36
CA SER A 288 -11.83 -6.79 -34.71
C SER A 288 -10.41 -6.21 -34.66
N ARG A 289 -9.63 -6.34 -35.75
CA ARG A 289 -8.23 -5.88 -35.81
C ARG A 289 -8.04 -4.43 -35.33
N THR A 290 -8.89 -3.50 -35.76
CA THR A 290 -8.82 -2.09 -35.35
C THR A 290 -9.05 -1.93 -33.84
N LYS A 291 -10.03 -2.62 -33.28
CA LYS A 291 -10.35 -2.58 -31.85
C LYS A 291 -9.25 -3.27 -31.01
N LEU A 292 -8.67 -4.35 -31.52
CA LEU A 292 -7.51 -5.01 -30.93
C LEU A 292 -6.31 -4.05 -30.87
N MET A 293 -5.98 -3.37 -31.97
CA MET A 293 -4.89 -2.38 -32.00
C MET A 293 -5.11 -1.26 -30.97
N ALA A 294 -6.32 -0.71 -30.92
CA ALA A 294 -6.66 0.34 -29.95
C ALA A 294 -6.56 -0.17 -28.50
N ALA A 295 -7.06 -1.37 -28.21
CA ALA A 295 -6.97 -1.97 -26.88
C ALA A 295 -5.51 -2.27 -26.48
N SER A 296 -4.70 -2.81 -27.40
CA SER A 296 -3.27 -3.06 -27.18
C SER A 296 -2.51 -1.77 -26.92
N LEU A 297 -2.78 -0.71 -27.68
CA LEU A 297 -2.18 0.61 -27.46
C LEU A 297 -2.56 1.16 -26.08
N GLY A 298 -3.84 1.09 -25.71
CA GLY A 298 -4.31 1.53 -24.40
C GLY A 298 -3.65 0.77 -23.23
N LEU A 299 -3.54 -0.56 -23.35
CA LEU A 299 -2.85 -1.39 -22.35
C LEU A 299 -1.35 -1.09 -22.28
N MET A 300 -0.71 -0.81 -23.42
CA MET A 300 0.70 -0.43 -23.48
C MET A 300 0.94 0.94 -22.82
N LEU A 301 0.10 1.93 -23.08
CA LEU A 301 0.17 3.25 -22.45
C LEU A 301 -0.05 3.14 -20.93
N LEU A 302 -1.04 2.36 -20.50
CA LEU A 302 -1.30 2.11 -19.09
C LEU A 302 -0.11 1.42 -18.41
N ALA A 303 0.50 0.41 -19.06
CA ALA A 303 1.70 -0.24 -18.57
C ALA A 303 2.86 0.75 -18.43
N GLY A 304 3.14 1.56 -19.45
CA GLY A 304 4.18 2.58 -19.43
C GLY A 304 3.98 3.60 -18.31
N ALA A 305 2.75 4.07 -18.12
CA ALA A 305 2.38 5.00 -17.05
C ALA A 305 2.70 4.46 -15.65
N TRP A 306 2.37 3.19 -15.38
CA TRP A 306 2.67 2.54 -14.10
C TRP A 306 4.17 2.23 -13.92
N GLN A 307 4.90 1.93 -15.01
CA GLN A 307 6.36 1.78 -14.95
C GLN A 307 7.05 3.08 -14.56
N ILE A 308 6.64 4.22 -15.14
CA ILE A 308 7.17 5.54 -14.77
C ILE A 308 6.94 5.80 -13.27
N ARG A 309 5.77 5.45 -12.74
CA ARG A 309 5.46 5.57 -11.30
C ARG A 309 6.35 4.68 -10.44
N ALA A 310 6.56 3.43 -10.84
CA ALA A 310 7.43 2.52 -10.11
C ALA A 310 8.89 3.01 -10.07
N ILE A 311 9.39 3.56 -11.18
CA ILE A 311 10.71 4.21 -11.25
C ILE A 311 10.74 5.41 -10.31
N GLY A 312 9.71 6.27 -10.34
CA GLY A 312 9.59 7.43 -9.44
C GLY A 312 9.66 7.04 -7.96
N THR A 313 8.95 5.98 -7.56
CA THR A 313 9.05 5.46 -6.18
C THR A 313 10.47 5.03 -5.81
N ILE A 314 11.20 4.38 -6.71
CA ILE A 314 12.57 3.94 -6.47
C ILE A 314 13.52 5.15 -6.31
N GLU A 315 13.36 6.17 -7.14
CA GLU A 315 14.18 7.38 -7.08
C GLU A 315 13.89 8.20 -5.82
N ILE A 316 12.61 8.36 -5.45
CA ILE A 316 12.22 9.00 -4.17
C ILE A 316 12.81 8.24 -2.98
N ALA A 317 12.78 6.91 -2.99
CA ALA A 317 13.37 6.10 -1.93
C ALA A 317 14.91 6.26 -1.87
N ARG A 318 15.57 6.39 -3.04
CA ARG A 318 17.01 6.67 -3.14
C ARG A 318 17.35 8.05 -2.58
N GLU A 319 16.60 9.07 -2.96
CA GLU A 319 16.76 10.44 -2.48
C GLU A 319 16.55 10.53 -0.96
N THR A 320 15.45 9.95 -0.46
CA THR A 320 15.14 9.89 0.98
C THR A 320 16.27 9.21 1.75
N ALA A 321 16.78 8.07 1.25
CA ALA A 321 17.91 7.38 1.87
C ALA A 321 19.19 8.24 1.88
N SER A 322 19.47 8.95 0.79
CA SER A 322 20.62 9.87 0.71
C SER A 322 20.46 11.07 1.64
N SER A 323 19.25 11.62 1.78
CA SER A 323 18.97 12.74 2.68
C SER A 323 19.13 12.33 4.14
N HIS A 324 18.47 11.25 4.57
CA HIS A 324 18.61 10.71 5.93
C HIS A 324 20.06 10.38 6.28
N ARG A 325 20.84 9.84 5.32
CA ARG A 325 22.28 9.59 5.51
C ARG A 325 23.04 10.89 5.78
N ARG A 326 22.77 11.95 5.01
CA ARG A 326 23.42 13.25 5.19
C ARG A 326 23.03 13.89 6.52
N GLU A 327 21.75 13.91 6.86
CA GLU A 327 21.25 14.42 8.16
C GLU A 327 21.87 13.66 9.34
N TRP A 328 21.99 12.34 9.20
CA TRP A 328 22.63 11.50 10.20
C TRP A 328 24.13 11.87 10.36
N ILE A 329 24.87 12.06 9.27
CA ILE A 329 26.28 12.50 9.30
C ILE A 329 26.40 13.88 9.95
N ILE A 330 25.56 14.84 9.57
CA ILE A 330 25.59 16.21 10.12
C ILE A 330 25.27 16.18 11.63
N SER A 331 24.27 15.41 12.04
CA SER A 331 23.89 15.30 13.45
C SER A 331 24.85 14.44 14.29
N LEU A 332 25.76 13.69 13.66
CA LEU A 332 26.69 12.77 14.32
C LEU A 332 27.58 13.49 15.34
N GLN A 333 28.12 14.66 14.99
CA GLN A 333 28.99 15.42 15.89
C GLN A 333 28.27 15.81 17.18
N ARG A 334 27.05 16.34 17.05
CA ARG A 334 26.20 16.68 18.20
C ARG A 334 25.88 15.44 19.05
N ARG A 335 25.46 14.35 18.41
CA ARG A 335 25.16 13.09 19.10
C ARG A 335 26.37 12.51 19.83
N ARG A 336 27.58 12.64 19.29
CA ARG A 336 28.81 12.20 19.97
C ARG A 336 29.03 12.96 21.29
N LEU A 337 28.75 14.26 21.31
CA LEU A 337 28.81 15.06 22.54
C LEU A 337 27.72 14.63 23.52
N ASP A 338 26.49 14.44 23.04
CA ASP A 338 25.33 14.03 23.86
C ASP A 338 25.49 12.64 24.49
N PHE A 339 26.31 11.77 23.87
CA PHE A 339 26.57 10.40 24.33
C PHE A 339 28.02 10.17 24.78
N ALA A 340 28.77 11.23 25.09
CA ALA A 340 30.18 11.14 25.46
C ALA A 340 30.41 10.25 26.70
N ASP A 341 29.44 10.23 27.62
CA ASP A 341 29.42 9.42 28.84
C ASP A 341 28.96 7.96 28.62
N ARG A 342 28.52 7.61 27.40
CA ARG A 342 27.95 6.29 27.07
C ARG A 342 28.79 5.54 26.02
N PRO A 343 29.85 4.82 26.43
CA PRO A 343 30.81 4.21 25.50
C PRO A 343 30.18 3.18 24.55
N VAL A 344 29.10 2.50 24.97
CA VAL A 344 28.37 1.56 24.10
C VAL A 344 27.70 2.28 22.92
N TYR A 345 27.11 3.45 23.15
CA TYR A 345 26.48 4.25 22.11
C TYR A 345 27.50 4.82 21.14
N LEU A 346 28.66 5.26 21.65
CA LEU A 346 29.77 5.71 20.81
C LEU A 346 30.27 4.59 19.90
N ARG A 347 30.45 3.37 20.41
CA ARG A 347 30.85 2.22 19.60
C ARG A 347 29.83 1.91 18.50
N ILE A 348 28.53 1.96 18.82
CA ILE A 348 27.48 1.79 17.80
C ILE A 348 27.56 2.91 16.75
N LEU A 349 27.68 4.17 17.18
CA LEU A 349 27.81 5.31 16.26
C LEU A 349 29.03 5.16 15.35
N GLU A 350 30.18 4.75 15.89
CA GLU A 350 31.41 4.51 15.12
C GLU A 350 31.21 3.43 14.05
N THR A 351 30.59 2.30 14.39
CA THR A 351 30.27 1.25 13.40
C THR A 351 29.32 1.73 12.31
N MET A 352 28.43 2.68 12.63
CA MET A 352 27.54 3.29 11.64
C MET A 352 28.24 4.33 10.77
N VAL A 353 29.34 4.96 11.24
CA VAL A 353 30.07 5.98 10.46
C VAL A 353 30.64 5.35 9.21
N GLU A 354 31.31 4.20 9.34
CA GLU A 354 31.87 3.47 8.20
C GLU A 354 30.79 3.17 7.14
N GLN A 355 29.60 2.77 7.57
CA GLN A 355 28.45 2.51 6.68
C GLN A 355 27.89 3.79 6.05
N GLY A 356 27.83 4.89 6.81
CA GLY A 356 27.29 6.17 6.35
C GLY A 356 28.22 6.89 5.37
N THR A 357 29.53 6.74 5.54
CA THR A 357 30.56 7.39 4.71
C THR A 357 31.04 6.53 3.55
N ASP A 358 30.50 5.32 3.37
CA ASP A 358 30.86 4.44 2.26
C ASP A 358 30.60 5.14 0.91
N PRO A 359 31.61 5.30 0.03
CA PRO A 359 31.45 5.91 -1.29
C PRO A 359 30.55 5.07 -2.22
N SER A 360 30.32 3.79 -1.93
CA SER A 360 29.38 2.93 -2.65
C SER A 360 27.92 3.13 -2.25
N ALA A 361 27.64 3.85 -1.16
CA ALA A 361 26.28 4.09 -0.71
C ALA A 361 25.51 4.97 -1.71
N ALA A 362 24.17 4.91 -1.63
CA ALA A 362 23.29 5.57 -2.59
C ALA A 362 23.55 7.08 -2.67
N HIS A 363 23.81 7.58 -3.88
CA HIS A 363 23.94 9.00 -4.19
C HIS A 363 22.73 9.47 -5.01
N ARG A 364 22.36 10.74 -4.84
CA ARG A 364 21.35 11.38 -5.68
C ARG A 364 21.82 11.32 -7.13
N THR A 365 21.00 10.73 -7.99
CA THR A 365 21.27 10.68 -9.43
C THR A 365 20.80 11.99 -10.04
N GLN A 366 21.64 12.64 -10.84
CA GLN A 366 21.24 13.86 -11.54
C GLN A 366 20.53 13.47 -12.83
N TYR A 367 19.24 13.79 -12.92
CA TYR A 367 18.46 13.58 -14.13
C TYR A 367 18.28 14.89 -14.91
N PRO A 368 18.10 14.83 -16.24
CA PRO A 368 17.59 15.96 -17.00
C PRO A 368 16.27 16.47 -16.41
N ARG A 369 16.06 17.80 -16.39
CA ARG A 369 14.86 18.43 -15.79
C ARG A 369 13.51 17.83 -16.23
N TRP A 370 13.42 17.37 -17.48
CA TRP A 370 12.19 16.78 -18.00
C TRP A 370 11.88 15.42 -17.35
N VAL A 371 12.89 14.64 -16.98
CA VAL A 371 12.73 13.37 -16.25
C VAL A 371 12.27 13.66 -14.83
N VAL A 372 12.92 14.61 -14.14
CA VAL A 372 12.54 15.04 -12.78
C VAL A 372 11.06 15.43 -12.73
N ARG A 373 10.60 16.25 -13.69
CA ARG A 373 9.18 16.65 -13.83
C ARG A 373 8.22 15.49 -14.10
N LEU A 374 8.67 14.43 -14.77
CA LEU A 374 7.87 13.23 -15.02
C LEU A 374 7.81 12.29 -13.81
N LEU A 375 8.89 12.24 -13.01
CA LEU A 375 8.97 11.41 -11.82
C LEU A 375 8.28 12.05 -10.60
N GLY A 376 8.06 13.36 -10.64
CA GLY A 376 7.38 14.09 -9.58
C GLY A 376 8.26 14.50 -8.40
N GLU A 377 9.58 14.52 -8.60
CA GLU A 377 10.48 15.20 -7.68
C GLU A 377 10.22 16.71 -7.75
N GLN A 378 9.86 17.31 -6.61
CA GLN A 378 9.76 18.76 -6.50
C GLN A 378 11.17 19.33 -6.31
N ASP A 379 11.50 20.39 -7.04
CA ASP A 379 12.68 21.18 -6.74
C ASP A 379 12.46 21.83 -5.36
N GLU A 380 13.00 21.24 -4.29
CA GLU A 380 13.00 21.80 -2.92
C GLU A 380 13.83 23.11 -2.79
N GLN A 381 14.04 23.85 -3.88
CA GLN A 381 14.82 25.09 -3.91
C GLN A 381 13.97 26.35 -3.93
N GLN A 382 12.85 26.39 -3.20
CA GLN A 382 12.16 27.64 -2.89
C GLN A 382 11.99 27.85 -1.39
#